data_AF-G4F9H5-F1
#
_entry.id   AF-G4F9H5-F1
#
_cell.length_a   1.000
_cell.length_b   1.000
_cell.length_c   1.000
_cell.angle_alpha   90.00
_cell.angle_beta   90.00
_cell.angle_gamma   90.00
#
_symmetry.space_group_name_H-M   'P 1'
#
loop_
_entity.id
_entity.type
_entity.pdbx_description
1 polymer ?
#
loop_
_entity_poly.entity_id
_entity_poly.type
_entity_poly.pdbx_seq_one_letter_code
_entity_poly.pdbx_strand_id
1 'polypeptide(L)'
;MNVVLPSIDSGISRIAPGFRALSISVEAAKIADPGIATEALSRACRSLAEGDVAWAKAHSSAWADVFRAFGAKPQRTPSSSDALRKRVLRDGSLPSIDPVVDLYNAISIEYALPVGGENIAAYVGEPRLVIANGTESFDT
;
A
#
# COMPACT_ATOMS: atom_id res chain seq x y z
N MET A 1 -23.71 -3.71 3.85
CA MET A 1 -22.45 -3.22 3.25
C MET A 1 -22.69 -2.79 1.82
N ASN A 2 -22.45 -1.51 1.49
CA ASN A 2 -22.34 -1.10 0.10
C ASN A 2 -21.02 -1.65 -0.45
N VAL A 3 -21.09 -2.41 -1.54
CA VAL A 3 -19.89 -2.87 -2.24
C VAL A 3 -19.29 -1.66 -2.95
N VAL A 4 -18.04 -1.38 -2.62
CA VAL A 4 -17.27 -0.28 -3.22
C VAL A 4 -16.56 -0.85 -4.43
N LEU A 5 -16.81 -0.25 -5.59
CA LEU A 5 -16.18 -0.68 -6.84
C LEU A 5 -15.37 0.48 -7.41
N PRO A 6 -14.08 0.59 -7.04
CA PRO A 6 -13.22 1.60 -7.62
C PRO A 6 -13.17 1.49 -9.14
N SER A 7 -13.26 2.62 -9.84
CA SER A 7 -13.03 2.66 -11.27
C SER A 7 -11.54 2.91 -11.56
N ILE A 8 -10.96 2.17 -12.50
CA ILE A 8 -9.59 2.40 -12.97
C ILE A 8 -9.67 2.99 -14.37
N ASP A 9 -9.05 4.15 -14.56
CA ASP A 9 -9.00 4.79 -15.87
C ASP A 9 -8.26 3.92 -16.89
N SER A 10 -8.79 3.83 -18.11
CA SER A 10 -8.18 3.04 -19.19
C SER A 10 -6.76 3.49 -19.57
N GLY A 11 -6.38 4.74 -19.30
CA GLY A 11 -5.03 5.25 -19.46
C GLY A 11 -4.01 4.52 -18.57
N ILE A 12 -4.42 3.98 -17.42
CA ILE A 12 -3.55 3.20 -16.53
C ILE A 12 -3.04 1.95 -17.22
N SER A 13 -3.84 1.30 -18.08
CA SER A 13 -3.40 0.08 -18.77
C SER A 13 -2.30 0.34 -19.80
N ARG A 14 -2.08 1.60 -20.21
CA ARG A 14 -0.95 1.98 -21.08
C ARG A 14 0.36 2.06 -20.30
N ILE A 15 0.29 2.39 -19.01
CA ILE A 15 1.45 2.51 -18.12
C ILE A 15 1.75 1.16 -17.44
N ALA A 16 0.70 0.48 -16.99
CA ALA A 16 0.77 -0.77 -16.25
C ALA A 16 -0.29 -1.77 -16.78
N PRO A 17 -0.05 -2.43 -17.92
CA PRO A 17 -1.02 -3.36 -18.53
C PRO A 17 -1.41 -4.52 -17.61
N GLY A 18 -0.49 -4.94 -16.73
CA GLY A 18 -0.69 -6.00 -15.75
C GLY A 18 -1.29 -5.52 -14.42
N PHE A 19 -1.62 -4.25 -14.27
CA PHE A 19 -2.11 -3.71 -13.00
C PHE A 19 -3.38 -4.44 -12.56
N ARG A 20 -3.44 -4.76 -11.26
CA ARG A 20 -4.60 -5.36 -10.60
C ARG A 20 -4.83 -4.61 -9.31
N ALA A 21 -6.08 -4.26 -9.04
CA ALA A 21 -6.51 -3.73 -7.76
C ALA A 21 -7.38 -4.76 -7.06
N LEU A 22 -7.24 -4.83 -5.74
CA LEU A 22 -8.12 -5.57 -4.85
C LEU A 22 -8.72 -4.58 -3.85
N SER A 23 -10.02 -4.66 -3.63
CA SER A 23 -10.73 -3.85 -2.64
C SER A 23 -11.31 -4.75 -1.57
N ILE A 24 -11.06 -4.40 -0.31
CA ILE A 24 -11.62 -5.06 0.86
C ILE A 24 -12.42 -4.00 1.60
N SER A 25 -13.74 -4.20 1.70
CA SER A 25 -14.61 -3.33 2.49
C SER A 25 -14.86 -3.97 3.85
N VAL A 26 -14.63 -3.20 4.90
CA VAL A 26 -14.88 -3.62 6.27
C VAL A 26 -15.85 -2.64 6.92
N GLU A 27 -16.78 -3.17 7.70
CA GLU A 27 -17.65 -2.36 8.54
C GLU A 27 -16.96 -2.12 9.89
N ALA A 28 -16.89 -0.87 10.32
CA ALA A 28 -16.23 -0.52 11.57
C ALA A 28 -16.93 -1.21 12.75
N ALA A 29 -16.15 -1.90 13.56
CA ALA A 29 -16.61 -2.59 14.76
C ALA A 29 -15.72 -2.21 15.96
N LYS A 30 -16.21 -2.48 17.17
CA LYS A 30 -15.40 -2.32 18.37
C LYS A 30 -14.16 -3.21 18.27
N ILE A 31 -12.98 -2.62 18.42
CA ILE A 31 -11.73 -3.36 18.48
C ILE A 31 -11.71 -4.17 19.77
N ALA A 32 -11.68 -5.50 19.63
CA ALA A 32 -11.63 -6.43 20.75
C ALA A 32 -10.21 -6.59 21.29
N ASP A 33 -9.23 -6.68 20.39
CA ASP A 33 -7.81 -6.81 20.71
C ASP A 33 -6.94 -6.01 19.72
N PRO A 34 -6.51 -4.79 20.09
CA PRO A 34 -5.61 -4.00 19.24
C PRO A 34 -4.20 -4.60 19.17
N GLY A 35 -3.80 -5.45 20.12
CA GLY A 35 -2.46 -6.03 20.19
C GLY A 35 -2.12 -6.91 18.98
N ILE A 36 -3.14 -7.55 18.39
CA ILE A 36 -3.00 -8.36 17.16
C ILE A 36 -2.36 -7.57 16.03
N ALA A 37 -2.74 -6.30 15.87
CA ALA A 37 -2.24 -5.47 14.78
C ALA A 37 -0.76 -5.11 14.98
N THR A 38 -0.40 -4.68 16.19
CA THR A 38 0.99 -4.37 16.55
C THR A 38 1.88 -5.62 16.48
N GLU A 39 1.36 -6.78 16.89
CA GLU A 39 2.06 -8.06 16.77
C GLU A 39 2.27 -8.46 15.30
N ALA A 40 1.25 -8.30 14.45
CA ALA A 40 1.35 -8.56 13.02
C ALA A 40 2.42 -7.68 12.37
N LEU A 41 2.44 -6.37 12.67
CA LEU A 41 3.46 -5.44 12.18
C LEU A 41 4.86 -5.85 12.65
N SER A 42 5.01 -6.17 13.93
CA SER A 42 6.28 -6.61 14.52
C SER A 42 6.78 -7.90 13.91
N ARG A 43 5.89 -8.86 13.66
CA ARG A 43 6.19 -10.14 12.99
C ARG A 43 6.67 -9.91 11.55
N ALA A 44 5.99 -9.06 10.79
CA ALA A 44 6.42 -8.73 9.42
C ALA A 44 7.80 -8.05 9.40
N CYS A 45 8.09 -7.16 10.36
CA CYS A 45 9.40 -6.52 10.48
C CYS A 45 10.50 -7.55 10.78
N ARG A 46 10.28 -8.44 11.75
CA ARG A 46 11.23 -9.52 12.08
C ARG A 46 11.47 -10.45 10.91
N SER A 47 10.41 -10.90 10.24
CA SER A 47 10.54 -11.79 9.08
C SER A 47 11.42 -11.17 8.00
N LEU A 48 11.23 -9.88 7.67
CA LEU A 48 12.06 -9.19 6.70
C LEU A 48 13.53 -9.07 7.15
N ALA A 49 13.77 -8.82 8.44
CA ALA A 49 15.12 -8.69 8.99
C ALA A 49 15.88 -10.03 9.05
N GLU A 50 15.18 -11.13 9.34
CA GLU A 50 15.75 -12.48 9.44
C GLU A 50 16.02 -13.10 8.06
N GLY A 51 15.24 -12.73 7.05
CA GLY A 51 15.43 -13.19 5.69
C GLY A 51 14.27 -12.81 4.79
N ASP A 52 14.58 -12.15 3.68
CA ASP A 52 13.55 -11.70 2.76
C ASP A 52 12.93 -12.86 1.95
N VAL A 53 11.72 -12.63 1.47
CA VAL A 53 10.97 -13.58 0.64
C VAL A 53 11.45 -13.55 -0.82
N ALA A 54 11.47 -14.71 -1.47
CA ALA A 54 12.01 -14.84 -2.83
C ALA A 54 11.30 -13.96 -3.87
N TRP A 55 10.01 -13.67 -3.69
CA TRP A 55 9.21 -12.86 -4.61
C TRP A 55 9.40 -11.34 -4.43
N ALA A 56 9.94 -10.88 -3.29
CA ALA A 56 9.98 -9.45 -2.97
C ALA A 56 10.74 -8.64 -4.02
N LYS A 57 11.91 -9.13 -4.45
CA LYS A 57 12.70 -8.45 -5.49
C LYS A 57 11.94 -8.29 -6.81
N ALA A 58 11.18 -9.32 -7.20
CA ALA A 58 10.37 -9.29 -8.42
C ALA A 58 9.23 -8.26 -8.27
N HIS A 59 8.55 -8.25 -7.13
CA HIS A 59 7.46 -7.29 -6.85
C HIS A 59 7.97 -5.84 -6.82
N SER A 60 9.06 -5.56 -6.08
CA SER A 60 9.67 -4.23 -6.03
C SER A 60 10.13 -3.76 -7.41
N SER A 61 10.70 -4.66 -8.23
CA SER A 61 11.12 -4.31 -9.58
C SER A 61 9.92 -3.96 -10.47
N ALA A 62 8.84 -4.75 -10.41
CA ALA A 62 7.62 -4.49 -11.17
C ALA A 62 7.01 -3.12 -10.80
N TRP A 63 6.95 -2.78 -9.51
CA TRP A 63 6.49 -1.44 -9.09
C TRP A 63 7.43 -0.33 -9.54
N ALA A 64 8.74 -0.55 -9.46
CA ALA A 64 9.71 0.43 -9.95
C ALA A 64 9.55 0.68 -11.46
N ASP A 65 9.28 -0.35 -12.25
CA ASP A 65 9.03 -0.22 -13.70
C ASP A 65 7.75 0.57 -14.00
N VAL A 66 6.66 0.30 -13.27
CA VAL A 66 5.42 1.07 -13.38
C VAL A 66 5.67 2.55 -13.05
N PHE A 67 6.40 2.85 -11.98
CA PHE A 67 6.70 4.22 -11.59
C PHE A 67 7.60 4.92 -12.62
N ARG A 68 8.56 4.22 -13.23
CA ARG A 68 9.36 4.77 -14.35
C ARG A 68 8.48 5.07 -15.56
N ALA A 69 7.58 4.16 -15.93
CA ALA A 69 6.65 4.34 -17.04
C ALA A 69 5.68 5.51 -16.80
N PHE A 70 5.30 5.75 -15.54
CA PHE A 70 4.53 6.92 -15.11
C PHE A 70 5.33 8.24 -15.15
N GLY A 71 6.66 8.20 -15.29
CA GLY A 71 7.54 9.38 -15.30
C GLY A 71 8.11 9.74 -13.91
N ALA A 72 7.83 8.94 -12.89
CA ALA A 72 8.42 9.08 -11.57
C ALA A 72 9.83 8.48 -11.50
N LYS A 73 10.58 8.84 -10.45
CA LYS A 73 11.92 8.29 -10.19
C LYS A 73 11.83 7.36 -8.99
N PRO A 74 11.79 6.02 -9.14
CA PRO A 74 11.52 5.09 -8.02
C PRO A 74 12.48 5.18 -6.84
N GLN A 75 13.70 5.71 -7.06
CA GLN A 75 14.65 5.95 -5.98
C GLN A 75 14.28 7.17 -5.12
N ARG A 76 13.62 8.17 -5.70
CA ARG A 76 13.13 9.39 -5.00
C ARG A 76 11.68 9.25 -4.53
N THR A 77 10.84 8.59 -5.33
CA THR A 77 9.42 8.35 -5.08
C THR A 77 9.16 6.84 -5.19
N PRO A 78 9.56 6.03 -4.20
CA PRO A 78 9.30 4.59 -4.18
C PRO A 78 7.81 4.32 -3.95
N SER A 79 7.36 3.10 -4.25
CA SER A 79 6.06 2.62 -3.76
C SER A 79 6.04 2.57 -2.23
N SER A 80 4.84 2.57 -1.64
CA SER A 80 4.68 2.50 -0.18
C SER A 80 5.33 1.24 0.41
N SER A 81 5.17 0.08 -0.23
CA SER A 81 5.80 -1.17 0.18
C SER A 81 7.32 -1.07 0.20
N ASP A 82 7.93 -0.51 -0.84
CA ASP A 82 9.39 -0.34 -0.92
C ASP A 82 9.90 0.67 0.13
N ALA A 83 9.15 1.75 0.37
CA ALA A 83 9.47 2.72 1.41
C ALA A 83 9.45 2.09 2.81
N LEU A 84 8.40 1.33 3.13
CA LEU A 84 8.24 0.63 4.41
C LEU A 84 9.36 -0.38 4.61
N ARG A 85 9.60 -1.24 3.62
CA ARG A 85 10.63 -2.29 3.69
C ARG A 85 12.03 -1.71 3.85
N LYS A 86 12.37 -0.62 3.14
CA LYS A 86 13.63 0.11 3.34
C LYS A 86 13.79 0.66 4.76
N ARG A 87 12.72 1.19 5.35
CA ARG A 87 12.73 1.66 6.74
C ARG A 87 12.96 0.52 7.72
N VAL A 88 12.29 -0.61 7.54
CA VAL A 88 12.49 -1.80 8.38
C VAL A 88 13.93 -2.31 8.28
N LEU A 89 14.50 -2.42 7.08
CA LEU A 89 15.89 -2.86 6.91
C LEU A 89 16.91 -1.90 7.54
N ARG A 90 16.57 -0.61 7.67
CA ARG A 90 17.41 0.41 8.29
C ARG A 90 17.26 0.45 9.82
N ASP A 91 16.02 0.41 10.30
CA ASP A 91 15.66 0.72 11.70
C ASP A 91 15.29 -0.55 12.51
N GLY A 92 15.17 -1.71 11.85
CA GLY A 92 14.75 -2.99 12.41
C GLY A 92 13.25 -3.10 12.73
N SER A 93 12.53 -1.98 12.79
CA SER A 93 11.12 -1.92 13.16
C SER A 93 10.41 -0.68 12.61
N LEU A 94 9.09 -0.63 12.78
CA LEU A 94 8.28 0.56 12.54
C LEU A 94 7.45 0.88 13.79
N PRO A 95 7.22 2.18 14.09
CA PRO A 95 6.28 2.55 15.14
C PRO A 95 4.87 2.12 14.75
N SER A 96 4.11 1.62 15.73
CA SER A 96 2.67 1.39 15.61
C SER A 96 1.94 2.73 15.49
N ILE A 97 0.91 2.77 14.64
CA ILE A 97 0.14 3.99 14.36
C ILE A 97 -1.33 3.82 14.78
N ASP A 98 -2.00 2.85 14.17
CA ASP A 98 -3.40 2.50 14.39
C ASP A 98 -3.58 1.02 14.00
N PRO A 99 -4.48 0.25 14.63
CA PRO A 99 -4.62 -1.17 14.33
C PRO A 99 -4.89 -1.51 12.86
N VAL A 100 -5.70 -0.72 12.13
CA VAL A 100 -5.93 -0.98 10.69
C VAL A 100 -4.68 -0.63 9.89
N VAL A 101 -4.01 0.47 10.25
CA VAL A 101 -2.76 0.91 9.62
C VAL A 101 -1.64 -0.11 9.77
N ASP A 102 -1.47 -0.63 10.97
CA ASP A 102 -0.46 -1.64 11.30
C ASP A 102 -0.70 -2.93 10.52
N LEU A 103 -1.96 -3.36 10.38
CA LEU A 103 -2.31 -4.57 9.63
C LEU A 103 -1.97 -4.46 8.14
N TYR A 104 -2.38 -3.38 7.46
CA TYR A 104 -2.07 -3.26 6.03
C TYR A 104 -0.57 -2.98 5.79
N ASN A 105 0.11 -2.31 6.72
CA ASN A 105 1.56 -2.13 6.64
C ASN A 105 2.29 -3.45 6.84
N ALA A 106 1.83 -4.32 7.76
CA ALA A 106 2.37 -5.66 7.94
C ALA A 106 2.29 -6.47 6.64
N ILE A 107 1.12 -6.47 5.97
CA ILE A 107 0.93 -7.12 4.67
C ILE A 107 1.88 -6.50 3.62
N SER A 108 1.99 -5.17 3.59
CA SER A 108 2.84 -4.48 2.63
C SER A 108 4.32 -4.84 2.77
N ILE A 109 4.77 -5.05 4.01
CA ILE A 109 6.12 -5.48 4.33
C ILE A 109 6.32 -6.95 3.96
N GLU A 110 5.43 -7.83 4.41
CA GLU A 110 5.56 -9.29 4.29
C GLU A 110 5.48 -9.75 2.82
N TYR A 111 4.66 -9.10 1.99
CA TYR A 111 4.43 -9.51 0.60
C TYR A 111 5.03 -8.57 -0.45
N ALA A 112 5.66 -7.46 -0.03
CA ALA A 112 6.16 -6.41 -0.94
C ALA A 112 5.07 -5.88 -1.90
N LEU A 113 3.86 -5.69 -1.38
CA LEU A 113 2.70 -5.19 -2.12
C LEU A 113 2.20 -3.87 -1.51
N PRO A 114 1.93 -2.82 -2.28
CA PRO A 114 1.31 -1.60 -1.76
C PRO A 114 -0.11 -1.88 -1.28
N VAL A 115 -0.37 -1.65 0.00
CA VAL A 115 -1.71 -1.67 0.58
C VAL A 115 -1.95 -0.38 1.35
N GLY A 116 -3.18 0.12 1.31
CA GLY A 116 -3.63 1.28 2.08
C GLY A 116 -5.07 1.11 2.53
N GLY A 117 -5.50 1.96 3.45
CA GLY A 117 -6.85 1.98 3.99
C GLY A 117 -7.42 3.40 3.93
N GLU A 118 -8.72 3.50 3.69
CA GLU A 118 -9.41 4.76 3.43
C GLU A 118 -10.79 4.76 4.12
N ASN A 119 -11.22 5.91 4.64
CA ASN A 119 -12.56 6.05 5.21
C ASN A 119 -13.57 6.38 4.11
N ILE A 120 -14.31 5.38 3.63
CA ILE A 120 -15.28 5.59 2.56
C ILE A 120 -16.39 6.59 2.91
N ALA A 121 -16.76 6.74 4.17
CA ALA A 121 -17.78 7.72 4.55
C ALA A 121 -17.33 9.17 4.31
N ALA A 122 -16.02 9.41 4.14
CA ALA A 122 -15.45 10.70 3.80
C ALA A 122 -15.33 10.93 2.28
N TYR A 123 -15.64 9.95 1.44
CA TYR A 123 -15.51 10.09 -0.02
C TYR A 123 -16.61 10.98 -0.60
N VAL A 124 -16.24 11.81 -1.56
CA VAL A 124 -17.17 12.51 -2.44
C VAL A 124 -17.23 11.79 -3.78
N GLY A 125 -18.21 10.89 -3.91
CA GLY A 125 -18.37 10.00 -5.07
C GLY A 125 -17.58 8.69 -4.93
N GLU A 126 -17.50 7.93 -6.02
CA GLU A 126 -16.80 6.64 -6.04
C GLU A 126 -15.27 6.81 -6.13
N PRO A 127 -14.48 5.89 -5.54
CA PRO A 127 -13.02 5.89 -5.71
C PRO A 127 -12.61 5.73 -7.17
N ARG A 128 -11.64 6.54 -7.62
CA ARG A 128 -11.13 6.48 -9.00
C ARG A 128 -9.61 6.52 -9.03
N LEU A 129 -9.00 5.56 -9.72
CA LEU A 129 -7.58 5.62 -10.06
C LEU A 129 -7.43 6.27 -11.44
N VAL A 130 -6.98 7.51 -11.45
CA VAL A 130 -6.80 8.34 -12.65
C VAL A 130 -5.39 8.91 -12.69
N ILE A 131 -4.94 9.34 -13.88
CA ILE A 131 -3.70 10.12 -14.03
C ILE A 131 -4.03 11.58 -13.72
N ALA A 132 -3.41 12.12 -12.67
CA ALA A 132 -3.55 13.54 -12.33
C ALA A 132 -3.00 14.43 -13.45
N ASN A 133 -3.71 15.51 -13.78
CA ASN A 133 -3.26 16.50 -14.75
C ASN A 133 -2.48 17.67 -14.11
N GLY A 134 -2.38 17.68 -12.77
CA GLY A 134 -1.62 18.66 -12.00
C GLY A 134 -2.41 19.92 -11.64
N THR A 135 -3.69 19.97 -11.96
CA THR A 135 -4.60 21.08 -11.59
C THR A 135 -5.51 20.72 -10.42
N GLU A 136 -5.54 19.45 -10.03
CA GLU A 136 -6.31 18.98 -8.89
C GLU A 136 -5.77 19.60 -7.58
N SER A 137 -6.68 19.98 -6.68
CA SER A 137 -6.31 20.35 -5.33
C SER A 137 -5.72 19.14 -4.60
N PHE A 138 -4.55 19.33 -3.98
CA PHE A 138 -3.86 18.29 -3.23
C PHE A 138 -3.22 18.90 -1.97
N ASP A 139 -3.69 18.45 -0.81
CA ASP A 139 -3.12 18.79 0.49
C ASP A 139 -2.16 17.67 0.93
N THR A 140 -0.97 18.04 1.43
CA THR A 140 0.05 17.12 1.97
C THR A 140 0.12 17.16 3.48
#